data_AF-A0A1Q7FM91-F1
#
_entry.id   AF-A0A1Q7FM91-F1
#
_cell.length_a   1.000
_cell.length_b   1.000
_cell.length_c   1.000
_cell.angle_alpha   90.00
_cell.angle_beta   90.00
_cell.angle_gamma   90.00
#
_symmetry.space_group_name_H-M   'P 1'
#
loop_
_entity.id
_entity.type
_entity.pdbx_description
1 polymer ?
#
loop_
_entity_poly.entity_id
_entity_poly.type
_entity_poly.pdbx_seq_one_letter_code
_entity_poly.pdbx_strand_id
1 'polypeptide(L)'
;MPHSKHKKIGVIGLGIIGHGVTANLRRKGFPVFVWNRTPRPVPNFVGSPAELAALCDYIQIYVSDDKALLQTVNQLNEKLATRHIVIAHSTVAPDSMRAAAEIVEGRGARFVEAPFTGSKAAAEKGELVYYIGGNEGALREARAILEASSKEIIEIGEIGQATAIKIATNMITAASVQATAEALALVQALGVPLGKFVEAMQVNASYSTTLAMKMPKMIKRDFEPHFSVKHMLKDVQIANQLGLSRYIDLGVTAAACDRLLEQIQWGYGDDDYSAVARKYLPETGSTGYEEPQIGEQDEQAKGNAITGAVESFVGSDSTSSGQTESRPTRAPDSDKAKEATALRRGFLTQLLRRWRQLLKRPVSSKEV
;
A
#
# COMPACT_ATOMS: atom_id res chain seq x y z
N MET A 1 11.39 -20.85 -36.72
CA MET A 1 11.93 -19.47 -36.78
C MET A 1 13.06 -19.37 -35.76
N PRO A 2 14.31 -19.12 -36.19
CA PRO A 2 15.42 -18.99 -35.26
C PRO A 2 15.14 -17.75 -34.40
N HIS A 3 14.91 -17.93 -33.10
CA HIS A 3 14.69 -16.80 -32.22
C HIS A 3 15.98 -15.98 -32.22
N SER A 4 15.87 -14.76 -32.75
CA SER A 4 16.90 -13.73 -32.84
C SER A 4 17.91 -13.79 -31.69
N LYS A 5 19.21 -13.73 -32.05
CA LYS A 5 20.38 -13.51 -31.19
C LYS A 5 19.97 -12.99 -29.79
N HIS A 6 20.12 -13.86 -28.80
CA HIS A 6 19.80 -13.69 -27.39
C HIS A 6 19.51 -12.25 -26.92
N LYS A 7 18.22 -11.90 -26.76
CA LYS A 7 17.78 -10.62 -26.18
C LYS A 7 18.48 -10.39 -24.84
N LYS A 8 19.31 -9.34 -24.74
CA LYS A 8 20.02 -8.99 -23.50
C LYS A 8 19.08 -8.27 -22.55
N ILE A 9 19.00 -8.77 -21.33
CA ILE A 9 18.06 -8.30 -20.32
C ILE A 9 18.84 -7.69 -19.17
N GLY A 10 18.48 -6.47 -18.81
CA GLY A 10 18.94 -5.81 -17.61
C GLY A 10 17.91 -5.95 -16.50
N VAL A 11 18.33 -6.32 -15.29
CA VAL A 11 17.47 -6.34 -14.10
C VAL A 11 18.02 -5.38 -13.06
N ILE A 12 17.21 -4.39 -12.71
CA ILE A 12 17.48 -3.42 -11.65
C ILE A 12 16.69 -3.80 -10.41
N GLY A 13 17.38 -3.97 -9.30
CA GLY A 13 16.77 -4.32 -8.02
C GLY A 13 16.78 -5.82 -7.76
N LEU A 14 17.61 -6.23 -6.79
CA LEU A 14 17.85 -7.63 -6.41
C LEU A 14 17.36 -7.91 -4.99
N GLY A 15 16.12 -7.49 -4.70
CA GLY A 15 15.39 -7.88 -3.50
C GLY A 15 14.80 -9.29 -3.63
N ILE A 16 13.82 -9.61 -2.76
CA ILE A 16 13.16 -10.92 -2.69
C ILE A 16 12.69 -11.39 -4.08
N ILE A 17 12.01 -10.51 -4.82
CA ILE A 17 11.39 -10.87 -6.12
C ILE A 17 12.41 -10.80 -7.26
N GLY A 18 13.14 -9.68 -7.39
CA GLY A 18 14.08 -9.47 -8.49
C GLY A 18 15.17 -10.54 -8.57
N HIS A 19 15.59 -11.10 -7.44
CA HIS A 19 16.52 -12.24 -7.41
C HIS A 19 15.92 -13.51 -8.04
N GLY A 20 14.70 -13.89 -7.65
CA GLY A 20 14.00 -15.05 -8.21
C GLY A 20 13.73 -14.90 -9.71
N VAL A 21 13.29 -13.71 -10.14
CA VAL A 21 13.09 -13.38 -11.55
C VAL A 21 14.40 -13.50 -12.35
N THR A 22 15.51 -12.94 -11.84
CA THR A 22 16.83 -13.04 -12.46
C THR A 22 17.24 -14.50 -12.67
N ALA A 23 17.01 -15.36 -11.67
CA ALA A 23 17.33 -16.78 -11.77
C ALA A 23 16.49 -17.50 -12.83
N ASN A 24 15.19 -17.19 -12.93
CA ASN A 24 14.32 -17.76 -13.97
C ASN A 24 14.73 -17.35 -15.38
N LEU A 25 15.02 -16.07 -15.59
CA LEU A 25 15.48 -15.55 -16.89
C LEU A 25 16.74 -16.29 -17.34
N ARG A 26 17.71 -16.46 -16.45
CA ARG A 26 18.93 -17.22 -16.73
C ARG A 26 18.64 -18.69 -17.04
N ARG A 27 17.75 -19.34 -16.29
CA ARG A 27 17.34 -20.74 -16.53
C ARG A 27 16.67 -20.92 -17.89
N LYS A 28 15.98 -19.89 -18.40
CA LYS A 28 15.38 -19.85 -19.74
C LYS A 28 16.39 -19.48 -20.85
N GLY A 29 17.66 -19.31 -20.52
CA GLY A 29 18.73 -19.05 -21.50
C GLY A 29 18.88 -17.60 -21.92
N PHE A 30 18.27 -16.65 -21.22
CA PHE A 30 18.48 -15.22 -21.48
C PHE A 30 19.83 -14.74 -20.91
N PRO A 31 20.61 -13.92 -21.64
CA PRO A 31 21.75 -13.19 -21.10
C PRO A 31 21.24 -12.08 -20.19
N VAL A 32 21.52 -12.20 -18.89
CA VAL A 32 21.04 -11.26 -17.88
C VAL A 32 22.20 -10.50 -17.23
N PHE A 33 22.14 -9.17 -17.30
CA PHE A 33 22.98 -8.23 -16.56
C PHE A 33 22.16 -7.62 -15.44
N VAL A 34 22.80 -7.30 -14.32
CA VAL A 34 22.09 -6.88 -13.12
C VAL A 34 22.73 -5.68 -12.44
N TRP A 35 21.90 -4.88 -11.80
CA TRP A 35 22.35 -3.81 -10.93
C TRP A 35 21.45 -3.73 -9.70
N ASN A 36 22.04 -3.37 -8.56
CA ASN A 36 21.32 -3.09 -7.34
C ASN A 36 22.05 -1.98 -6.57
N ARG A 37 21.30 -1.06 -5.95
CA ARG A 37 21.89 0.05 -5.18
C ARG A 37 22.93 -0.42 -4.17
N THR A 38 22.61 -1.49 -3.44
CA THR A 38 23.59 -2.22 -2.62
C THR A 38 24.17 -3.35 -3.44
N PRO A 39 25.49 -3.39 -3.71
CA PRO A 39 26.10 -4.46 -4.49
C PRO A 39 25.75 -5.86 -3.98
N ARG A 40 25.57 -6.80 -4.90
CA ARG A 40 25.26 -8.21 -4.60
C ARG A 40 26.28 -9.11 -5.28
N PRO A 41 26.74 -10.20 -4.63
CA PRO A 41 27.70 -11.13 -5.21
C PRO A 41 27.00 -12.07 -6.21
N VAL A 42 26.62 -11.54 -7.37
CA VAL A 42 25.95 -12.28 -8.45
C VAL A 42 26.66 -12.04 -9.79
N PRO A 43 26.64 -13.01 -10.73
CA PRO A 43 27.27 -12.83 -12.04
C PRO A 43 26.70 -11.65 -12.83
N ASN A 44 27.49 -11.10 -13.75
CA ASN A 44 27.11 -9.99 -14.65
C ASN A 44 26.56 -8.75 -13.93
N PHE A 45 27.10 -8.46 -12.75
CA PHE A 45 26.79 -7.24 -12.01
C PHE A 45 27.51 -6.06 -12.66
N VAL A 46 26.77 -5.03 -13.06
CA VAL A 46 27.31 -3.81 -13.69
C VAL A 46 27.47 -2.69 -12.66
N GLY A 47 28.25 -1.66 -12.97
CA GLY A 47 28.53 -0.54 -12.06
C GLY A 47 27.39 0.46 -11.91
N SER A 48 26.51 0.59 -12.91
CA SER A 48 25.42 1.59 -12.90
C SER A 48 24.21 1.20 -13.75
N PRO A 49 23.03 1.82 -13.53
CA PRO A 49 21.89 1.68 -14.45
C PRO A 49 22.21 2.15 -15.87
N ALA A 50 23.01 3.22 -16.03
CA ALA A 50 23.42 3.71 -17.34
C ALA A 50 24.24 2.66 -18.13
N GLU A 51 25.15 1.95 -17.46
CA GLU A 51 25.89 0.83 -18.05
C GLU A 51 24.96 -0.32 -18.45
N LEU A 52 23.95 -0.62 -17.61
CA LEU A 52 22.92 -1.62 -17.91
C LEU A 52 22.15 -1.27 -19.20
N ALA A 53 21.77 -0.01 -19.39
CA ALA A 53 21.14 0.48 -20.62
C ALA A 53 22.08 0.45 -21.85
N ALA A 54 23.38 0.64 -21.67
CA ALA A 54 24.33 0.50 -22.77
C ALA A 54 24.43 -0.95 -23.27
N LEU A 55 24.23 -1.93 -22.39
CA LEU A 55 24.42 -3.35 -22.68
C LEU A 55 23.13 -4.08 -23.08
N CYS A 56 21.96 -3.61 -22.63
CA CYS A 56 20.70 -4.35 -22.71
C CYS A 56 19.64 -3.61 -23.52
N ASP A 57 18.73 -4.38 -24.15
CA ASP A 57 17.59 -3.83 -24.89
C ASP A 57 16.31 -3.82 -24.04
N TYR A 58 16.19 -4.78 -23.11
CA TYR A 58 15.06 -4.91 -22.20
C TYR A 58 15.52 -4.65 -20.78
N ILE A 59 14.85 -3.75 -20.05
CA ILE A 59 15.27 -3.35 -18.71
C ILE A 59 14.10 -3.52 -17.75
N GLN A 60 14.21 -4.47 -16.81
CA GLN A 60 13.21 -4.71 -15.78
C GLN A 60 13.59 -3.99 -14.47
N ILE A 61 12.64 -3.26 -13.88
CA ILE A 61 12.85 -2.46 -12.66
C ILE A 61 12.01 -3.01 -11.50
N TYR A 62 12.69 -3.48 -10.45
CA TYR A 62 12.13 -4.00 -9.19
C TYR A 62 12.63 -3.16 -8.00
N VAL A 63 11.98 -2.03 -7.73
CA VAL A 63 12.38 -1.10 -6.66
C VAL A 63 11.26 -0.90 -5.63
N SER A 64 11.59 -0.26 -4.50
CA SER A 64 10.74 -0.26 -3.31
C SER A 64 9.54 0.69 -3.37
N ASP A 65 9.70 1.83 -4.03
CA ASP A 65 8.80 2.98 -3.93
C ASP A 65 8.94 3.94 -5.12
N ASP A 66 8.05 4.92 -5.14
CA ASP A 66 7.91 5.97 -6.15
C ASP A 66 9.22 6.73 -6.39
N LYS A 67 9.90 7.13 -5.32
CA LYS A 67 11.16 7.86 -5.39
C LYS A 67 12.24 7.00 -6.03
N ALA A 68 12.36 5.74 -5.62
CA ALA A 68 13.32 4.81 -6.19
C ALA A 68 13.05 4.56 -7.69
N LEU A 69 11.79 4.46 -8.11
CA LEU A 69 11.42 4.30 -9.52
C LEU A 69 11.86 5.52 -10.34
N LEU A 70 11.45 6.72 -9.91
CA LEU A 70 11.77 7.97 -10.61
C LEU A 70 13.28 8.22 -10.66
N GLN A 71 14.02 7.93 -9.59
CA GLN A 71 15.48 8.00 -9.59
C GLN A 71 16.10 7.01 -10.58
N THR A 72 15.58 5.78 -10.63
CA THR A 72 16.10 4.74 -11.52
C THR A 72 15.90 5.10 -12.99
N VAL A 73 14.71 5.53 -13.40
CA VAL A 73 14.46 5.93 -14.80
C VAL A 73 15.27 7.16 -15.19
N ASN A 74 15.50 8.10 -14.26
CA ASN A 74 16.41 9.24 -14.51
C ASN A 74 17.87 8.80 -14.71
N GLN A 75 18.35 7.81 -13.93
CA GLN A 75 19.70 7.26 -14.11
C GLN A 75 19.88 6.48 -15.43
N LEU A 76 18.79 5.94 -15.97
CA LEU A 76 18.78 5.31 -17.30
C LEU A 76 18.72 6.34 -18.43
N ASN A 77 18.05 7.47 -18.18
CA ASN A 77 17.58 8.44 -19.17
C ASN A 77 18.58 8.79 -20.27
N GLU A 78 19.83 9.11 -19.93
CA GLU A 78 20.83 9.56 -20.91
C GLU A 78 21.31 8.47 -21.89
N LYS A 79 21.06 7.19 -21.58
CA LYS A 79 21.45 6.05 -22.40
C LYS A 79 20.27 5.36 -23.08
N LEU A 80 19.04 5.78 -22.77
CA LEU A 80 17.85 5.29 -23.44
C LEU A 80 17.79 5.78 -24.90
N ALA A 81 17.14 4.98 -25.72
CA ALA A 81 17.03 5.11 -27.16
C ALA A 81 15.88 4.22 -27.67
N THR A 82 15.48 4.38 -28.92
CA THR A 82 14.32 3.70 -29.53
C THR A 82 14.34 2.17 -29.50
N ARG A 83 15.52 1.56 -29.37
CA ARG A 83 15.65 0.10 -29.22
C ARG A 83 15.12 -0.44 -27.88
N HIS A 84 15.02 0.41 -26.85
CA HIS A 84 14.78 -0.06 -25.49
C HIS A 84 13.30 -0.28 -25.19
N ILE A 85 13.04 -1.30 -24.36
CA ILE A 85 11.79 -1.48 -23.63
C ILE A 85 12.11 -1.51 -22.13
N VAL A 86 11.59 -0.53 -21.41
CA VAL A 86 11.68 -0.46 -19.95
C VAL A 86 10.39 -1.02 -19.34
N ILE A 87 10.53 -1.97 -18.42
CA ILE A 87 9.43 -2.67 -17.78
C ILE A 87 9.49 -2.40 -16.28
N ALA A 88 8.50 -1.67 -15.75
CA ALA A 88 8.45 -1.33 -14.34
C ALA A 88 7.50 -2.26 -13.58
N HIS A 89 8.03 -2.96 -12.57
CA HIS A 89 7.28 -3.96 -11.80
C HIS A 89 6.90 -3.50 -10.40
N SER A 90 7.34 -2.30 -10.02
CA SER A 90 7.19 -1.79 -8.66
C SER A 90 5.75 -1.35 -8.42
N THR A 91 5.16 -1.73 -7.28
CA THR A 91 3.90 -1.14 -6.84
C THR A 91 4.17 0.30 -6.40
N VAL A 92 3.71 1.30 -7.14
CA VAL A 92 3.87 2.74 -6.86
C VAL A 92 2.54 3.45 -7.06
N ALA A 93 2.46 4.77 -6.94
CA ALA A 93 1.25 5.49 -7.33
C ALA A 93 1.07 5.48 -8.87
N PRO A 94 -0.17 5.47 -9.40
CA PRO A 94 -0.44 5.58 -10.84
C PRO A 94 0.24 6.78 -11.50
N ASP A 95 0.27 7.93 -10.81
CA ASP A 95 0.90 9.14 -11.32
C ASP A 95 2.43 9.01 -11.42
N SER A 96 3.06 8.33 -10.46
CA SER A 96 4.48 7.99 -10.51
C SER A 96 4.82 7.06 -11.68
N MET A 97 3.92 6.13 -12.01
CA MET A 97 4.09 5.25 -13.17
C MET A 97 4.00 6.03 -14.49
N ARG A 98 3.05 6.98 -14.60
CA ARG A 98 2.93 7.86 -15.78
C ARG A 98 4.14 8.77 -15.92
N ALA A 99 4.59 9.39 -14.85
CA ALA A 99 5.81 10.21 -14.84
C ALA A 99 7.05 9.40 -15.24
N ALA A 100 7.16 8.15 -14.78
CA ALA A 100 8.24 7.26 -15.21
C ALA A 100 8.16 6.92 -16.70
N ALA A 101 6.96 6.65 -17.23
CA ALA A 101 6.73 6.42 -18.65
C ALA A 101 7.13 7.65 -19.49
N GLU A 102 6.71 8.85 -19.11
CA GLU A 102 7.04 10.11 -19.80
C GLU A 102 8.57 10.32 -19.91
N ILE A 103 9.33 10.04 -18.84
CA ILE A 103 10.79 10.15 -18.86
C ILE A 103 11.40 9.18 -19.87
N VAL A 104 10.93 7.92 -19.88
CA VAL A 104 11.43 6.88 -20.79
C VAL A 104 11.06 7.20 -22.24
N GLU A 105 9.80 7.55 -22.49
CA GLU A 105 9.25 7.80 -23.82
C GLU A 105 9.77 9.10 -24.43
N GLY A 106 10.14 10.09 -23.61
CA GLY A 106 10.85 11.30 -24.05
C GLY A 106 12.21 11.03 -24.72
N ARG A 107 12.77 9.82 -24.55
CA ARG A 107 13.98 9.35 -25.26
C ARG A 107 13.68 8.45 -26.45
N GLY A 108 12.41 8.30 -26.81
CA GLY A 108 11.92 7.41 -27.86
C GLY A 108 11.92 5.93 -27.47
N ALA A 109 12.34 5.57 -26.24
CA ALA A 109 12.20 4.22 -25.72
C ALA A 109 10.72 3.92 -25.41
N ARG A 110 10.39 2.65 -25.20
CA ARG A 110 9.02 2.22 -24.89
C ARG A 110 8.92 1.80 -23.43
N PHE A 111 7.77 2.05 -22.82
CA PHE A 111 7.52 1.73 -21.42
C PHE A 111 6.37 0.73 -21.27
N VAL A 112 6.55 -0.23 -20.37
CA VAL A 112 5.54 -1.21 -19.97
C VAL A 112 5.43 -1.19 -18.45
N GLU A 113 4.23 -0.97 -17.95
CA GLU A 113 3.90 -1.18 -16.55
C GLU A 113 3.55 -2.66 -16.34
N ALA A 114 4.17 -3.32 -15.36
CA ALA A 114 3.98 -4.74 -15.09
C ALA A 114 4.05 -5.10 -13.59
N PRO A 115 3.26 -4.47 -12.69
CA PRO A 115 3.16 -4.93 -11.30
C PRO A 115 2.66 -6.38 -11.25
N PHE A 116 2.90 -7.05 -10.13
CA PHE A 116 2.64 -8.49 -10.02
C PHE A 116 1.98 -8.89 -8.71
N THR A 117 1.39 -10.07 -8.71
CA THR A 117 1.05 -10.81 -7.49
C THR A 117 1.78 -12.15 -7.46
N GLY A 118 2.08 -12.62 -6.24
CA GLY A 118 2.93 -13.78 -5.97
C GLY A 118 3.93 -13.50 -4.85
N SER A 119 4.24 -14.53 -4.07
CA SER A 119 5.23 -14.46 -2.97
C SER A 119 6.65 -14.75 -3.48
N LYS A 120 7.63 -14.72 -2.57
CA LYS A 120 9.00 -15.23 -2.80
C LYS A 120 9.00 -16.59 -3.52
N ALA A 121 8.20 -17.54 -3.04
CA ALA A 121 8.12 -18.88 -3.62
C ALA A 121 7.59 -18.86 -5.07
N ALA A 122 6.61 -17.99 -5.36
CA ALA A 122 6.11 -17.83 -6.73
C ALA A 122 7.19 -17.23 -7.65
N ALA A 123 7.94 -16.23 -7.16
CA ALA A 123 9.07 -15.66 -7.90
C ALA A 123 10.16 -16.70 -8.17
N GLU A 124 10.50 -17.57 -7.20
CA GLU A 124 11.52 -18.61 -7.38
C GLU A 124 11.11 -19.70 -8.39
N LYS A 125 9.81 -20.03 -8.43
CA LYS A 125 9.24 -21.02 -9.34
C LYS A 125 8.89 -20.48 -10.73
N GLY A 126 8.89 -19.17 -10.92
CA GLY A 126 8.43 -18.53 -12.15
C GLY A 126 6.92 -18.56 -12.30
N GLU A 127 6.19 -18.43 -11.19
CA GLU A 127 4.74 -18.52 -11.09
C GLU A 127 4.09 -17.19 -10.69
N LEU A 128 4.76 -16.06 -10.93
CA LEU A 128 4.15 -14.76 -10.75
C LEU A 128 2.95 -14.58 -11.69
N VAL A 129 2.07 -13.67 -11.32
CA VAL A 129 1.01 -13.18 -12.20
C VAL A 129 1.25 -11.70 -12.43
N TYR A 130 1.49 -11.29 -13.67
CA TYR A 130 1.69 -9.89 -14.02
C TYR A 130 0.37 -9.24 -14.45
N TYR A 131 0.14 -8.01 -14.00
CA TYR A 131 -0.87 -7.10 -14.52
C TYR A 131 -0.17 -6.11 -15.45
N ILE A 132 -0.59 -6.01 -16.70
CA ILE A 132 0.14 -5.22 -17.70
C ILE A 132 -0.63 -3.96 -18.09
N GLY A 133 0.07 -2.83 -18.08
CA GLY A 133 -0.38 -1.58 -18.69
C GLY A 133 0.64 -1.02 -19.68
N GLY A 134 0.18 -0.28 -20.70
CA GLY A 134 1.02 0.47 -21.61
C GLY A 134 1.00 -0.01 -23.06
N ASN A 135 2.13 0.13 -23.76
CA ASN A 135 2.21 -0.09 -25.20
C ASN A 135 2.08 -1.57 -25.59
N GLU A 136 1.02 -1.92 -26.32
CA GLU A 136 0.78 -3.31 -26.77
C GLU A 136 1.91 -3.89 -27.62
N GLY A 137 2.53 -3.07 -28.49
CA GLY A 137 3.65 -3.49 -29.32
C GLY A 137 4.88 -3.87 -28.49
N ALA A 138 5.20 -3.05 -27.49
CA ALA A 138 6.26 -3.31 -26.52
C ALA A 138 5.95 -4.57 -25.70
N LEU A 139 4.69 -4.76 -25.28
CA LEU A 139 4.27 -5.97 -24.59
C LEU A 139 4.46 -7.22 -25.46
N ARG A 140 4.01 -7.21 -26.72
CA ARG A 140 4.21 -8.35 -27.64
C ARG A 140 5.68 -8.73 -27.76
N GLU A 141 6.58 -7.76 -27.80
CA GLU A 141 8.03 -7.99 -27.85
C GLU A 141 8.63 -8.47 -26.52
N ALA A 142 8.10 -7.99 -25.39
CA ALA A 142 8.55 -8.32 -24.04
C ALA A 142 7.90 -9.59 -23.47
N ARG A 143 6.86 -10.14 -24.12
CA ARG A 143 6.05 -11.26 -23.60
C ARG A 143 6.87 -12.47 -23.16
N ALA A 144 7.77 -12.97 -24.02
CA ALA A 144 8.63 -14.11 -23.68
C ALA A 144 9.58 -13.84 -22.48
N ILE A 145 9.88 -12.58 -22.19
CA ILE A 145 10.71 -12.19 -21.04
C ILE A 145 9.87 -12.23 -19.76
N LEU A 146 8.63 -11.76 -19.81
CA LEU A 146 7.69 -11.83 -18.69
C LEU A 146 7.31 -13.29 -18.37
N GLU A 147 7.01 -14.08 -19.40
CA GLU A 147 6.66 -15.51 -19.31
C GLU A 147 7.79 -16.37 -18.72
N ALA A 148 9.04 -15.87 -18.70
CA ALA A 148 10.14 -16.57 -18.06
C ALA A 148 9.92 -16.71 -16.54
N SER A 149 9.22 -15.76 -15.92
CA SER A 149 9.01 -15.70 -14.47
C SER A 149 7.54 -15.64 -14.04
N SER A 150 6.61 -15.87 -14.97
CA SER A 150 5.16 -15.87 -14.68
C SER A 150 4.45 -17.11 -15.20
N LYS A 151 3.37 -17.46 -14.52
CA LYS A 151 2.37 -18.42 -15.01
C LYS A 151 1.21 -17.76 -15.76
N GLU A 152 1.01 -16.45 -15.58
CA GLU A 152 -0.11 -15.72 -16.16
C GLU A 152 0.24 -14.24 -16.39
N ILE A 153 -0.30 -13.67 -17.46
CA ILE A 153 -0.14 -12.26 -17.84
C ILE A 153 -1.52 -11.71 -18.19
N ILE A 154 -2.01 -10.78 -17.37
CA ILE A 154 -3.33 -10.16 -17.53
C ILE A 154 -3.13 -8.75 -18.08
N GLU A 155 -3.57 -8.52 -19.31
CA GLU A 155 -3.54 -7.20 -19.95
C GLU A 155 -4.68 -6.35 -19.41
N ILE A 156 -4.35 -5.22 -18.78
CA ILE A 156 -5.31 -4.32 -18.11
C ILE A 156 -5.69 -3.15 -19.01
N GLY A 157 -4.69 -2.43 -19.54
CA GLY A 157 -4.94 -1.25 -20.36
C GLY A 157 -3.81 -0.24 -20.31
N GLU A 158 -4.13 1.01 -19.97
CA GLU A 158 -3.18 2.13 -20.02
C GLU A 158 -2.24 2.18 -18.79
N ILE A 159 -1.16 2.95 -18.90
CA ILE A 159 -0.24 3.19 -17.78
C ILE A 159 -0.98 3.82 -16.58
N GLY A 160 -0.76 3.22 -15.41
CA GLY A 160 -1.38 3.53 -14.14
C GLY A 160 -2.57 2.63 -13.81
N GLN A 161 -3.21 1.99 -14.79
CA GLN A 161 -4.36 1.10 -14.54
C GLN A 161 -3.93 -0.24 -13.93
N ALA A 162 -2.79 -0.80 -14.34
CA ALA A 162 -2.31 -2.07 -13.80
C ALA A 162 -1.88 -1.94 -12.32
N THR A 163 -1.22 -0.83 -11.96
CA THR A 163 -0.96 -0.48 -10.56
C THR A 163 -2.26 -0.31 -9.78
N ALA A 164 -3.28 0.33 -10.34
CA ALA A 164 -4.56 0.49 -9.64
C ALA A 164 -5.20 -0.86 -9.29
N ILE A 165 -5.17 -1.83 -10.21
CA ILE A 165 -5.59 -3.21 -9.94
C ILE A 165 -4.72 -3.82 -8.83
N LYS A 166 -3.39 -3.69 -8.90
CA LYS A 166 -2.50 -4.21 -7.87
C LYS A 166 -2.81 -3.64 -6.48
N ILE A 167 -2.98 -2.33 -6.37
CA ILE A 167 -3.34 -1.65 -5.12
C ILE A 167 -4.67 -2.19 -4.58
N ALA A 168 -5.69 -2.32 -5.43
CA ALA A 168 -6.98 -2.89 -5.04
C ALA A 168 -6.86 -4.33 -4.49
N THR A 169 -6.07 -5.20 -5.15
CA THR A 169 -5.82 -6.56 -4.64
C THR A 169 -5.08 -6.57 -3.29
N ASN A 170 -4.16 -5.61 -3.08
CA ASN A 170 -3.42 -5.50 -1.84
C ASN A 170 -4.28 -4.93 -0.69
N MET A 171 -5.27 -4.05 -0.98
CA MET A 171 -6.27 -3.63 0.01
C MET A 171 -7.03 -4.84 0.59
N ILE A 172 -7.53 -5.72 -0.29
CA ILE A 172 -8.24 -6.94 0.12
C ILE A 172 -7.33 -7.85 0.94
N THR A 173 -6.08 -8.00 0.50
CA THR A 173 -5.06 -8.83 1.16
C THR A 173 -4.73 -8.34 2.57
N ALA A 174 -4.55 -7.02 2.75
CA ALA A 174 -4.30 -6.41 4.05
C ALA A 174 -5.50 -6.59 4.98
N ALA A 175 -6.71 -6.28 4.50
CA ALA A 175 -7.94 -6.42 5.26
C ALA A 175 -8.19 -7.87 5.72
N SER A 176 -7.97 -8.85 4.82
CA SER A 176 -8.17 -10.27 5.14
C SER A 176 -7.23 -10.77 6.23
N VAL A 177 -5.96 -10.37 6.21
CA VAL A 177 -5.00 -10.76 7.24
C VAL A 177 -5.29 -10.07 8.57
N GLN A 178 -5.64 -8.77 8.53
CA GLN A 178 -6.04 -8.05 9.72
C GLN A 178 -7.27 -8.68 10.39
N ALA A 179 -8.33 -8.94 9.61
CA ALA A 179 -9.55 -9.60 10.12
C ALA A 179 -9.25 -11.01 10.67
N THR A 180 -8.33 -11.75 10.04
CA THR A 180 -7.91 -13.06 10.52
C THR A 180 -7.17 -12.97 11.85
N ALA A 181 -6.31 -11.98 12.04
CA ALA A 181 -5.63 -11.75 13.31
C ALA A 181 -6.62 -11.48 14.46
N GLU A 182 -7.63 -10.65 14.22
CA GLU A 182 -8.70 -10.38 15.19
C GLU A 182 -9.55 -11.62 15.49
N ALA A 183 -9.91 -12.39 14.45
CA ALA A 183 -10.69 -13.61 14.61
C ALA A 183 -9.94 -14.69 15.40
N LEU A 184 -8.64 -14.88 15.13
CA LEU A 184 -7.79 -15.79 15.90
C LEU A 184 -7.78 -15.43 17.39
N ALA A 185 -7.65 -14.15 17.71
CA ALA A 185 -7.64 -13.69 19.09
C ALA A 185 -8.98 -13.87 19.79
N LEU A 186 -10.09 -13.60 19.11
CA LEU A 186 -11.43 -13.85 19.65
C LEU A 186 -11.64 -15.35 19.95
N VAL A 187 -11.27 -16.22 19.01
CA VAL A 187 -11.34 -17.68 19.19
C VAL A 187 -10.48 -18.12 20.38
N GLN A 188 -9.26 -17.60 20.50
CA GLN A 188 -8.37 -17.89 21.62
C GLN A 188 -8.95 -17.41 22.96
N ALA A 189 -9.51 -16.20 23.02
CA ALA A 189 -10.11 -15.63 24.22
C ALA A 189 -11.32 -16.44 24.72
N LEU A 190 -12.03 -17.10 23.80
CA LEU A 190 -13.15 -18.01 24.10
C LEU A 190 -12.68 -19.44 24.47
N GLY A 191 -11.37 -19.68 24.57
CA GLY A 191 -10.81 -20.98 24.94
C GLY A 191 -10.93 -22.04 23.84
N VAL A 192 -11.26 -21.65 22.60
CA VAL A 192 -11.36 -22.58 21.48
C VAL A 192 -9.96 -22.82 20.91
N PRO A 193 -9.53 -24.09 20.70
CA PRO A 193 -8.25 -24.37 20.09
C PRO A 193 -8.15 -23.76 18.69
N LEU A 194 -7.10 -22.97 18.43
CA LEU A 194 -6.91 -22.28 17.13
C LEU A 194 -6.87 -23.26 15.95
N GLY A 195 -6.42 -24.50 16.17
CA GLY A 195 -6.46 -25.56 15.15
C GLY A 195 -7.89 -25.86 14.66
N LYS A 196 -8.90 -25.80 15.53
CA LYS A 196 -10.30 -25.99 15.14
C LYS A 196 -10.84 -24.83 14.32
N PHE A 197 -10.38 -23.61 14.59
CA PHE A 197 -10.69 -22.48 13.72
C PHE A 197 -10.04 -22.61 12.34
N VAL A 198 -8.80 -23.11 12.27
CA VAL A 198 -8.14 -23.43 10.98
C VAL A 198 -8.95 -24.46 10.19
N GLU A 199 -9.36 -25.56 10.83
CA GLU A 199 -10.22 -26.60 10.20
C GLU A 199 -11.54 -25.98 9.67
N ALA A 200 -12.21 -25.16 10.47
CA ALA A 200 -13.45 -24.49 10.07
C ALA A 200 -13.25 -23.52 8.90
N MET A 201 -12.13 -22.78 8.90
CA MET A 201 -11.79 -21.87 7.81
C MET A 201 -11.50 -22.62 6.52
N GLN A 202 -10.84 -23.78 6.53
CA GLN A 202 -10.49 -24.51 5.30
C GLN A 202 -11.68 -24.85 4.38
N VAL A 203 -12.88 -24.99 4.94
CA VAL A 203 -14.12 -25.24 4.18
C VAL A 203 -14.99 -23.98 4.03
N ASN A 204 -14.57 -22.85 4.61
CA ASN A 204 -15.30 -21.59 4.55
C ASN A 204 -15.07 -20.90 3.19
N ALA A 205 -16.11 -20.27 2.65
CA ALA A 205 -16.03 -19.56 1.37
C ALA A 205 -15.01 -18.39 1.34
N SER A 206 -14.65 -17.84 2.50
CA SER A 206 -13.66 -16.77 2.62
C SER A 206 -12.20 -17.27 2.66
N TYR A 207 -11.98 -18.59 2.66
CA TYR A 207 -10.65 -19.17 2.70
C TYR A 207 -9.92 -18.99 1.39
N SER A 208 -8.99 -18.04 1.39
CA SER A 208 -8.14 -17.74 0.25
C SER A 208 -6.75 -18.35 0.43
N THR A 209 -6.00 -18.45 -0.68
CA THR A 209 -4.58 -18.81 -0.66
C THR A 209 -3.78 -17.93 0.31
N THR A 210 -4.13 -16.65 0.43
CA THR A 210 -3.52 -15.73 1.41
C THR A 210 -3.74 -16.24 2.84
N LEU A 211 -4.98 -16.57 3.21
CA LEU A 211 -5.27 -17.06 4.56
C LEU A 211 -4.61 -18.42 4.82
N ALA A 212 -4.60 -19.30 3.82
CA ALA A 212 -3.91 -20.59 3.88
C ALA A 212 -2.41 -20.44 4.20
N MET A 213 -1.77 -19.41 3.64
CA MET A 213 -0.35 -19.12 3.91
C MET A 213 -0.13 -18.41 5.25
N LYS A 214 -0.98 -17.45 5.63
CA LYS A 214 -0.72 -16.54 6.75
C LYS A 214 -1.21 -17.07 8.09
N MET A 215 -2.34 -17.76 8.12
CA MET A 215 -2.96 -18.21 9.36
C MET A 215 -2.05 -19.15 10.18
N PRO A 216 -1.42 -20.20 9.59
CA PRO A 216 -0.49 -21.05 10.33
C PRO A 216 0.74 -20.29 10.83
N LYS A 217 1.24 -19.32 10.07
CA LYS A 217 2.39 -18.48 10.44
C LYS A 217 2.06 -17.56 11.61
N MET A 218 0.88 -16.92 11.61
CA MET A 218 0.40 -16.10 12.73
C MET A 218 0.27 -16.92 14.02
N ILE A 219 -0.31 -18.13 13.95
CA ILE A 219 -0.44 -19.04 15.10
C ILE A 219 0.93 -19.44 15.65
N LYS A 220 1.89 -19.74 14.77
CA LYS A 220 3.26 -20.12 15.13
C LYS A 220 4.16 -18.94 15.48
N ARG A 221 3.67 -17.70 15.34
CA ARG A 221 4.47 -16.46 15.45
C ARG A 221 5.70 -16.43 14.53
N ASP A 222 5.59 -17.06 13.37
CA ASP A 222 6.60 -17.00 12.32
C ASP A 222 6.31 -15.79 11.42
N PHE A 223 7.12 -14.74 11.56
CA PHE A 223 6.99 -13.51 10.79
C PHE A 223 8.15 -13.32 9.80
N GLU A 224 8.80 -14.41 9.36
CA GLU A 224 9.76 -14.34 8.25
C GLU A 224 9.07 -13.72 7.00
N PRO A 225 9.63 -12.62 6.45
CA PRO A 225 8.93 -11.82 5.46
C PRO A 225 8.79 -12.52 4.11
N HIS A 226 7.54 -12.80 3.73
CA HIS A 226 7.17 -13.02 2.33
C HIS A 226 6.76 -11.70 1.67
N PHE A 227 6.16 -10.79 2.46
CA PHE A 227 5.87 -9.42 2.10
C PHE A 227 5.90 -8.57 3.36
N SER A 228 6.84 -7.62 3.47
CA SER A 228 7.09 -6.92 4.73
C SER A 228 6.01 -5.91 5.10
N VAL A 229 5.84 -5.64 6.40
CA VAL A 229 4.95 -4.60 6.95
C VAL A 229 5.13 -3.27 6.22
N LYS A 230 6.37 -2.78 6.07
CA LYS A 230 6.64 -1.46 5.44
C LYS A 230 6.14 -1.37 4.00
N HIS A 231 6.19 -2.48 3.25
CA HIS A 231 5.75 -2.50 1.86
C HIS A 231 4.24 -2.62 1.76
N MET A 232 3.59 -3.43 2.60
CA MET A 232 2.13 -3.45 2.66
C MET A 232 1.58 -2.11 3.12
N LEU A 233 2.20 -1.48 4.14
CA LEU A 233 1.82 -0.16 4.63
C LEU A 233 1.85 0.89 3.50
N LYS A 234 2.95 0.93 2.75
CA LYS A 234 3.08 1.83 1.59
C LYS A 234 1.94 1.61 0.59
N ASP A 235 1.62 0.36 0.25
CA ASP A 235 0.56 0.06 -0.72
C ASP A 235 -0.83 0.49 -0.21
N VAL A 236 -1.15 0.28 1.07
CA VAL A 236 -2.43 0.77 1.64
C VAL A 236 -2.47 2.29 1.80
N GLN A 237 -1.33 2.95 2.00
CA GLN A 237 -1.24 4.41 2.01
C GLN A 237 -1.51 4.99 0.61
N ILE A 238 -0.97 4.37 -0.45
CA ILE A 238 -1.31 4.72 -1.84
C ILE A 238 -2.81 4.54 -2.07
N ALA A 239 -3.40 3.43 -1.60
CA ALA A 239 -4.85 3.21 -1.70
C ALA A 239 -5.67 4.33 -1.04
N ASN A 240 -5.33 4.70 0.20
CA ASN A 240 -6.02 5.75 0.94
C ASN A 240 -5.88 7.12 0.26
N GLN A 241 -4.70 7.45 -0.27
CA GLN A 241 -4.48 8.69 -1.04
C GLN A 241 -5.33 8.72 -2.32
N LEU A 242 -5.39 7.60 -3.05
CA LEU A 242 -6.23 7.47 -4.23
C LEU A 242 -7.72 7.61 -3.88
N GLY A 243 -8.18 6.93 -2.83
CA GLY A 243 -9.55 7.04 -2.32
C GLY A 243 -9.92 8.48 -1.98
N LEU A 244 -9.07 9.17 -1.22
CA LEU A 244 -9.25 10.58 -0.88
C LEU A 244 -9.34 11.48 -2.12
N SER A 245 -8.44 11.29 -3.10
CA SER A 245 -8.43 12.06 -4.35
C SER A 245 -9.70 11.90 -5.18
N ARG A 246 -10.46 10.81 -4.95
CA ARG A 246 -11.71 10.48 -5.66
C ARG A 246 -12.94 10.59 -4.77
N TYR A 247 -12.80 11.13 -3.56
CA TYR A 247 -13.89 11.26 -2.59
C TYR A 247 -14.55 9.92 -2.23
N ILE A 248 -13.76 8.84 -2.21
CA ILE A 248 -14.19 7.50 -1.79
C ILE A 248 -13.67 7.24 -0.37
N ASP A 249 -14.57 6.92 0.54
CA ASP A 249 -14.22 6.52 1.90
C ASP A 249 -13.81 5.04 1.94
N LEU A 250 -12.59 4.77 2.43
CA LEU A 250 -11.98 3.45 2.49
C LEU A 250 -11.80 2.97 3.95
N GLY A 251 -12.86 2.99 4.74
CA GLY A 251 -12.81 2.71 6.18
C GLY A 251 -12.10 1.41 6.60
N VAL A 252 -12.31 0.31 5.87
CA VAL A 252 -11.61 -0.98 6.15
C VAL A 252 -10.10 -0.85 5.89
N THR A 253 -9.72 -0.18 4.81
CA THR A 253 -8.31 0.05 4.44
C THR A 253 -7.63 0.98 5.44
N ALA A 254 -8.33 2.02 5.91
CA ALA A 254 -7.84 2.91 6.96
C ALA A 254 -7.55 2.14 8.26
N ALA A 255 -8.49 1.29 8.70
CA ALA A 255 -8.29 0.46 9.89
C ALA A 255 -7.08 -0.49 9.76
N ALA A 256 -6.90 -1.14 8.60
CA ALA A 256 -5.74 -1.98 8.34
C ALA A 256 -4.43 -1.17 8.29
N CYS A 257 -4.46 0.04 7.72
CA CYS A 257 -3.32 0.96 7.68
C CYS A 257 -2.84 1.33 9.09
N ASP A 258 -3.75 1.62 10.01
CA ASP A 258 -3.40 1.97 11.40
C ASP A 258 -2.67 0.82 12.11
N ARG A 259 -3.08 -0.43 11.86
CA ARG A 259 -2.44 -1.62 12.45
C ARG A 259 -1.04 -1.85 11.90
N LEU A 260 -0.84 -1.59 10.61
CA LEU A 260 0.47 -1.66 9.99
C LEU A 260 1.40 -0.53 10.48
N LEU A 261 0.88 0.68 10.67
CA LEU A 261 1.62 1.80 11.27
C LEU A 261 2.09 1.48 12.69
N GLU A 262 1.23 0.85 13.49
CA GLU A 262 1.57 0.40 14.84
C GLU A 262 2.75 -0.60 14.82
N GLN A 263 2.80 -1.52 13.86
CA GLN A 263 3.94 -2.43 13.69
C GLN A 263 5.24 -1.70 13.29
N ILE A 264 5.16 -0.64 12.47
CA ILE A 264 6.32 0.20 12.16
C ILE A 264 6.85 0.87 13.43
N GLN A 265 5.96 1.42 14.26
CA GLN A 265 6.33 2.09 15.51
C GLN A 265 7.02 1.14 16.50
N TRP A 266 6.68 -0.15 16.46
CA TRP A 266 7.31 -1.19 17.27
C TRP A 266 8.59 -1.78 16.65
N GLY A 267 9.06 -1.26 15.51
CA GLY A 267 10.30 -1.71 14.87
C GLY A 267 10.16 -2.97 14.01
N TYR A 268 8.93 -3.46 13.77
CA TYR A 268 8.67 -4.67 12.97
C TYR A 268 8.47 -4.40 11.49
N GLY A 269 9.08 -3.34 10.95
CA GLY A 269 8.85 -2.93 9.56
C GLY A 269 9.35 -3.92 8.50
N ASP A 270 10.36 -4.72 8.85
CA ASP A 270 10.95 -5.74 7.99
C ASP A 270 10.34 -7.14 8.19
N ASP A 271 9.52 -7.33 9.23
CA ASP A 271 8.74 -8.56 9.44
C ASP A 271 7.64 -8.67 8.39
N ASP A 272 7.11 -9.88 8.19
CA ASP A 272 5.94 -10.08 7.35
C ASP A 272 4.74 -9.25 7.83
N TYR A 273 3.92 -8.73 6.89
CA TYR A 273 2.74 -7.93 7.24
C TYR A 273 1.71 -8.66 8.13
N SER A 274 1.77 -10.00 8.24
CA SER A 274 1.01 -10.73 9.25
C SER A 274 1.45 -10.48 10.70
N ALA A 275 2.54 -9.74 10.92
CA ALA A 275 2.98 -9.28 12.24
C ALA A 275 1.93 -8.46 12.99
N VAL A 276 0.90 -7.93 12.30
CA VAL A 276 -0.29 -7.34 12.95
C VAL A 276 -0.93 -8.27 13.98
N ALA A 277 -0.76 -9.60 13.85
CA ALA A 277 -1.22 -10.58 14.83
C ALA A 277 -0.52 -10.50 16.20
N ARG A 278 0.70 -9.92 16.28
CA ARG A 278 1.45 -9.79 17.55
C ARG A 278 0.65 -9.07 18.63
N LYS A 279 -0.15 -8.07 18.22
CA LYS A 279 -1.01 -7.29 19.11
C LYS A 279 -2.08 -8.13 19.80
N TYR A 280 -2.57 -9.17 19.12
CA TYR A 280 -3.77 -9.88 19.54
C TYR A 280 -3.49 -11.27 20.12
N LEU A 281 -2.35 -11.85 19.77
CA LEU A 281 -1.90 -13.15 20.29
C LEU A 281 -0.68 -12.91 21.18
N PRO A 282 -0.83 -12.48 22.45
CA PRO A 282 0.30 -12.26 23.35
C PRO A 282 1.03 -13.58 23.63
N GLU A 283 2.30 -13.48 24.02
CA GLU A 283 3.04 -14.66 24.47
C GLU A 283 2.42 -15.17 25.76
N THR A 284 2.12 -16.48 25.79
CA THR A 284 1.79 -17.18 27.03
C THR A 284 2.99 -17.11 27.95
N GLY A 285 3.04 -16.06 28.77
CA GLY A 285 4.17 -15.67 29.61
C GLY A 285 4.14 -14.22 30.11
N SER A 286 3.37 -13.31 29.47
CA SER A 286 3.22 -11.93 29.92
C SER A 286 1.79 -11.62 30.42
N THR A 287 1.26 -12.41 31.35
CA THR A 287 0.09 -11.99 32.12
C THR A 287 0.56 -11.10 33.27
N GLY A 288 0.50 -9.79 33.04
CA GLY A 288 0.79 -8.77 34.03
C GLY A 288 0.19 -7.44 33.60
N TYR A 289 -1.12 -7.41 33.35
CA TYR A 289 -1.85 -6.15 33.47
C TYR A 289 -2.05 -5.93 34.97
N GLU A 290 -1.11 -5.26 35.62
CA GLU A 290 -1.39 -4.60 36.90
C GLU A 290 -2.23 -3.37 36.59
N GLU A 291 -3.48 -3.42 37.04
CA GLU A 291 -4.37 -2.26 37.06
C GLU A 291 -3.70 -1.17 37.92
N PRO A 292 -3.52 0.08 37.42
CA PRO A 292 -2.89 1.12 38.21
C PRO A 292 -3.75 1.39 39.45
N GLN A 293 -3.28 0.97 40.62
CA GLN A 293 -3.88 1.40 41.88
C GLN A 293 -3.61 2.89 42.04
N ILE A 294 -4.63 3.70 41.77
CA ILE A 294 -4.66 5.09 42.20
C ILE A 294 -4.77 5.04 43.72
N GLY A 295 -3.64 5.26 44.40
CA GLY A 295 -3.62 5.40 45.85
C GLY A 295 -4.40 6.64 46.25
N GLU A 296 -5.48 6.47 47.00
CA GLU A 296 -6.05 7.54 47.80
C GLU A 296 -5.00 7.90 48.86
N GLN A 297 -4.27 9.00 48.64
CA GLN A 297 -3.54 9.67 49.70
C GLN A 297 -4.34 10.90 50.12
N ASP A 298 -4.71 10.89 51.39
CA ASP A 298 -5.34 11.95 52.15
C ASP A 298 -4.67 13.32 51.91
N GLU A 299 -5.36 14.24 51.22
CA GLU A 299 -5.08 15.67 51.35
C GLU A 299 -5.90 16.25 52.52
N GLN A 300 -5.34 16.10 53.72
CA GLN A 300 -5.66 16.98 54.83
C GLN A 300 -5.24 18.42 54.48
N ALA A 301 -6.28 19.25 54.30
CA ALA A 301 -6.33 20.69 54.39
C ALA A 301 -5.06 21.44 54.83
N LYS A 302 -4.55 22.30 53.93
CA LYS A 302 -4.08 23.64 54.28
C LYS A 302 -4.68 24.66 53.33
N GLY A 303 -5.64 25.41 53.86
CA GLY A 303 -6.23 26.54 53.17
C GLY A 303 -5.21 27.65 52.92
N ASN A 304 -5.29 28.24 51.74
CA ASN A 304 -5.19 29.69 51.59
C ASN A 304 -5.98 30.11 50.37
N ALA A 305 -6.99 30.94 50.61
CA ALA A 305 -7.84 31.55 49.61
C ALA A 305 -7.09 32.66 48.86
N ILE A 306 -7.23 32.74 47.54
CA ILE A 306 -7.21 34.01 46.81
C ILE A 306 -8.29 33.96 45.72
N THR A 307 -9.27 34.84 45.89
CA THR A 307 -10.38 35.19 45.01
C THR A 307 -9.95 36.17 43.90
N GLY A 308 -10.67 36.12 42.77
CA GLY A 308 -10.77 37.22 41.79
C GLY A 308 -10.20 36.87 40.42
N ALA A 309 -10.75 37.29 39.29
CA ALA A 309 -11.98 37.99 38.97
C ALA A 309 -12.24 37.74 37.48
N VAL A 310 -13.52 37.74 37.11
CA VAL A 310 -14.00 37.72 35.73
C VAL A 310 -13.86 39.14 35.18
N GLU A 311 -13.19 39.32 34.04
CA GLU A 311 -13.40 40.51 33.21
C GLU A 311 -13.60 40.17 31.74
N SER A 312 -14.77 40.58 31.27
CA SER A 312 -15.24 40.74 29.91
C SER A 312 -14.49 41.85 29.17
N PHE A 313 -14.26 41.68 27.87
CA PHE A 313 -14.01 42.80 26.97
C PHE A 313 -14.97 42.74 25.76
N VAL A 314 -15.77 43.80 25.63
CA VAL A 314 -16.66 44.12 24.51
C VAL A 314 -16.16 45.43 23.90
N GLY A 315 -16.25 45.54 22.57
CA GLY A 315 -16.10 46.78 21.79
C GLY A 315 -14.98 46.66 20.75
N SER A 316 -15.13 47.09 19.50
CA SER A 316 -16.19 47.84 18.82
C SER A 316 -15.88 47.86 17.32
N ASP A 317 -16.93 47.96 16.50
CA ASP A 317 -16.89 48.19 15.06
C ASP A 317 -16.06 49.40 14.62
N SER A 318 -15.44 49.31 13.44
CA SER A 318 -15.44 50.44 12.49
C SER A 318 -15.29 49.97 11.05
N THR A 319 -16.20 50.49 10.23
CA THR A 319 -16.37 50.35 8.78
C THR A 319 -15.33 51.14 7.99
N SER A 320 -14.93 50.63 6.82
CA SER A 320 -14.52 51.48 5.68
C SER A 320 -14.62 50.73 4.36
N SER A 321 -15.45 51.28 3.48
CA SER A 321 -15.79 50.91 2.12
C SER A 321 -14.67 51.11 1.09
N GLY A 322 -14.71 50.34 0.00
CA GLY A 322 -14.01 50.65 -1.25
C GLY A 322 -14.40 49.69 -2.38
N GLN A 323 -15.36 50.10 -3.23
CA GLN A 323 -15.74 49.43 -4.48
C GLN A 323 -14.80 49.85 -5.62
N THR A 324 -14.56 48.97 -6.59
CA THR A 324 -14.50 49.32 -8.03
C THR A 324 -14.70 48.08 -8.90
N GLU A 325 -15.50 48.23 -9.96
CA GLU A 325 -16.04 47.23 -10.87
C GLU A 325 -15.08 46.86 -12.03
N SER A 326 -15.25 45.67 -12.64
CA SER A 326 -15.47 45.54 -14.11
C SER A 326 -15.72 44.09 -14.62
N ARG A 327 -16.96 43.89 -15.10
CA ARG A 327 -17.51 43.10 -16.24
C ARG A 327 -17.25 41.58 -16.46
N PRO A 328 -18.20 40.89 -17.14
CA PRO A 328 -18.53 39.48 -16.88
C PRO A 328 -18.17 38.50 -18.00
N THR A 329 -17.95 37.24 -17.63
CA THR A 329 -17.90 36.09 -18.56
C THR A 329 -18.79 34.95 -18.07
N ARG A 330 -19.78 34.61 -18.91
CA ARG A 330 -20.61 33.39 -19.02
C ARG A 330 -20.68 32.42 -17.83
N ALA A 331 -21.88 32.27 -17.28
CA ALA A 331 -22.27 31.24 -16.30
C ALA A 331 -22.55 29.87 -16.94
N PRO A 332 -22.25 28.76 -16.23
CA PRO A 332 -22.94 27.49 -16.41
C PRO A 332 -23.88 27.17 -15.22
N ASP A 333 -25.08 26.66 -15.53
CA ASP A 333 -26.03 25.89 -14.70
C ASP A 333 -26.08 26.17 -13.19
N SER A 334 -26.94 27.11 -12.79
CA SER A 334 -27.20 27.47 -11.38
C SER A 334 -28.10 26.49 -10.60
N ASP A 335 -28.71 25.51 -11.27
CA ASP A 335 -29.68 24.62 -10.61
C ASP A 335 -29.05 23.36 -10.01
N LYS A 336 -28.01 22.79 -10.64
CA LYS A 336 -27.26 21.64 -10.09
C LYS A 336 -26.45 21.99 -8.84
N ALA A 337 -25.94 23.23 -8.76
CA ALA A 337 -25.20 23.71 -7.59
C ALA A 337 -26.11 23.91 -6.37
N LYS A 338 -27.36 24.34 -6.59
CA LYS A 338 -28.35 24.51 -5.52
C LYS A 338 -28.84 23.16 -4.98
N GLU A 339 -29.08 22.19 -5.87
CA GLU A 339 -29.43 20.81 -5.47
C GLU A 339 -28.32 20.12 -4.66
N ALA A 340 -27.07 20.21 -5.13
CA ALA A 340 -25.92 19.64 -4.41
C ALA A 340 -25.72 20.30 -3.03
N THR A 341 -25.98 21.59 -2.91
CA THR A 341 -25.88 22.33 -1.63
C THR A 341 -27.02 21.98 -0.68
N ALA A 342 -28.23 21.75 -1.20
CA ALA A 342 -29.39 21.31 -0.42
C ALA A 342 -29.21 19.87 0.13
N LEU A 343 -28.72 18.95 -0.70
CA LEU A 343 -28.36 17.58 -0.30
C LEU A 343 -27.26 17.56 0.78
N ARG A 344 -26.24 18.43 0.65
CA ARG A 344 -25.16 18.58 1.64
C ARG A 344 -25.67 19.07 3.00
N ARG A 345 -26.62 20.01 3.03
CA ARG A 345 -27.23 20.50 4.29
C ARG A 345 -28.11 19.43 4.94
N GLY A 346 -28.89 18.68 4.16
CA GLY A 346 -29.73 17.60 4.68
C GLY A 346 -28.93 16.50 5.40
N PHE A 347 -27.80 16.08 4.81
CA PHE A 347 -26.94 15.04 5.36
C PHE A 347 -26.26 15.46 6.67
N LEU A 348 -25.66 16.67 6.72
CA LEU A 348 -25.01 17.18 7.94
C LEU A 348 -26.01 17.34 9.10
N THR A 349 -27.24 17.76 8.79
CA THR A 349 -28.30 17.92 9.79
C THR A 349 -28.76 16.56 10.33
N GLN A 350 -28.82 15.52 9.50
CA GLN A 350 -29.11 14.15 9.92
C GLN A 350 -27.99 13.55 10.80
N LEU A 351 -26.73 13.82 10.45
CA LEU A 351 -25.57 13.35 11.21
C LEU A 351 -25.53 13.98 12.61
N LEU A 352 -25.71 15.30 12.70
CA LEU A 352 -25.76 16.04 13.97
C LEU A 352 -26.94 15.61 14.85
N ARG A 353 -28.08 15.26 14.24
CA ARG A 353 -29.27 14.80 14.96
C ARG A 353 -29.08 13.38 15.53
N ARG A 354 -28.41 12.48 14.80
CA ARG A 354 -28.00 11.16 15.32
C ARG A 354 -26.96 11.28 16.43
N TRP A 355 -26.00 12.18 16.29
CA TRP A 355 -24.98 12.43 17.31
C TRP A 355 -25.58 12.97 18.62
N ARG A 356 -26.54 13.90 18.53
CA ARG A 356 -27.29 14.40 19.70
C ARG A 356 -28.19 13.36 20.37
N GLN A 357 -28.68 12.35 19.62
CA GLN A 357 -29.44 11.24 20.21
C GLN A 357 -28.56 10.25 20.96
N LEU A 358 -27.31 10.05 20.52
CA LEU A 358 -26.34 9.20 21.20
C LEU A 358 -25.84 9.82 22.53
N LEU A 359 -25.75 11.14 22.59
CA LEU A 359 -25.35 11.89 23.80
C LEU A 359 -26.45 12.02 24.87
N LYS A 360 -27.70 11.62 24.58
CA LYS A 360 -28.86 11.77 25.48
C LYS A 360 -29.35 10.47 26.11
N ARG A 361 -28.58 9.37 26.07
CA ARG A 361 -28.95 8.16 26.82
C ARG A 361 -28.63 8.35 28.31
N PRO A 362 -29.62 8.36 29.21
CA PRO A 362 -29.32 8.33 30.64
C PRO A 362 -28.78 6.94 31.01
N VAL A 363 -27.71 6.92 31.80
CA VAL A 363 -27.25 5.74 32.52
C VAL A 363 -28.33 5.39 33.54
N SER A 364 -28.98 4.25 33.35
CA SER A 364 -29.95 3.71 34.32
C SER A 364 -29.19 3.09 35.49
N SER A 365 -29.15 3.80 36.61
CA SER A 365 -28.78 3.31 37.93
C SER A 365 -30.00 2.73 38.66
N LYS A 366 -29.91 1.47 39.13
CA LYS A 366 -30.51 0.83 40.32
C LYS A 366 -30.68 -0.69 40.09
N GLU A 367 -29.85 -1.53 40.73
CA GLU A 367 -30.06 -2.23 42.03
C GLU A 367 -31.12 -3.35 41.96
N VAL A 368 -30.68 -4.62 41.89
CA VAL A 368 -30.59 -5.61 43.01
C VAL A 368 -29.47 -6.59 42.67
#